data_AF-A0A1F5EL53-F1
#
_entry.id   AF-A0A1F5EL53-F1
#
_cell.length_a   1.000
_cell.length_b   1.000
_cell.length_c   1.000
_cell.angle_alpha   90.00
_cell.angle_beta   90.00
_cell.angle_gamma   90.00
#
_symmetry.space_group_name_H-M   'P 1'
#
loop_
_entity.id
_entity.type
_entity.pdbx_description
1 polymer ?
#
loop_
_entity_poly.entity_id
_entity_poly.type
_entity_poly.pdbx_seq_one_letter_code
_entity_poly.pdbx_strand_id
1 'polypeptide(L)'
;MRRGFLMAFVLWGLCIFLAWFLVKKILEKYFDGGFSYTNLGDGTVFCLRAPKIDHFKVLLVTVIIVGISPLYYEYPNWGLSHVASQKEDGTIVKYPLGKFCWSQKNCFNIPSTELIGFSSVSPVTSNPKIRPLKYSVKIIIVDEKKFVTEIPETKEGKFIQYFENGNFPGASVSVVTNLAKYHLLEFNEANSKKISEFYNYLDSKQQSNFKKLVEGWVNPRLAKSGLSIKCNDFMIVEL
;
A
#
# COMPACT_ATOMS: atom_id res chain seq x y z
N MET A 1 -2.28 -12.44 28.24
CA MET A 1 -2.83 -11.36 27.39
C MET A 1 -3.52 -10.20 28.14
N ARG A 2 -4.03 -10.34 29.37
CA ARG A 2 -4.80 -9.27 30.07
C ARG A 2 -4.03 -8.05 30.61
N ARG A 3 -2.74 -8.16 30.96
CA ARG A 3 -1.98 -7.06 31.60
C ARG A 3 -1.56 -5.93 30.64
N GLY A 4 -1.21 -6.26 29.39
CA GLY A 4 -0.81 -5.25 28.39
C GLY A 4 -1.94 -4.35 27.93
N PHE A 5 -3.16 -4.89 27.86
CA PHE A 5 -4.35 -4.14 27.45
C PHE A 5 -4.78 -3.10 28.50
N LEU A 6 -4.72 -3.47 29.79
CA LEU A 6 -5.04 -2.56 30.90
C LEU A 6 -4.04 -1.39 30.96
N MET A 7 -2.75 -1.68 30.78
CA MET A 7 -1.70 -0.66 30.82
C MET A 7 -1.80 0.32 29.64
N ALA A 8 -2.12 -0.17 28.43
CA ALA A 8 -2.39 0.68 27.28
C ALA A 8 -3.62 1.57 27.48
N PHE A 9 -4.67 1.04 28.12
CA PHE A 9 -5.89 1.79 28.41
C PHE A 9 -5.67 2.93 29.42
N VAL A 10 -4.86 2.67 30.46
CA VAL A 10 -4.47 3.68 31.46
C VAL A 10 -3.61 4.78 30.84
N LEU A 11 -2.61 4.41 30.02
CA LEU A 11 -1.78 5.37 29.28
C LEU A 11 -2.62 6.24 28.34
N TRP A 12 -3.61 5.64 27.67
CA TRP A 12 -4.48 6.35 26.75
C TRP A 12 -5.42 7.33 27.46
N GLY A 13 -5.99 6.94 28.61
CA GLY A 13 -6.75 7.85 29.47
C GLY A 13 -5.91 9.04 29.96
N LEU A 14 -4.64 8.81 30.28
CA LEU A 14 -3.67 9.85 30.63
C LEU A 14 -3.41 10.82 29.46
N CYS A 15 -3.27 10.32 28.24
CA CYS A 15 -3.12 11.16 27.04
C CYS A 15 -4.34 12.06 26.81
N ILE A 16 -5.55 11.53 26.97
CA ILE A 16 -6.80 12.31 26.85
C ILE A 16 -6.86 13.41 27.91
N PHE A 17 -6.53 13.07 29.17
CA PHE A 17 -6.52 14.03 30.27
C PHE A 17 -5.48 15.14 30.06
N LEU A 18 -4.26 14.79 29.63
CA LEU A 18 -3.20 15.76 29.35
C LEU A 18 -3.55 16.66 28.17
N ALA A 19 -4.11 16.11 27.09
CA ALA A 19 -4.57 16.89 25.94
C ALA A 19 -5.68 17.86 26.34
N TRP A 20 -6.64 17.41 27.16
CA TRP A 20 -7.73 18.26 27.63
C TRP A 20 -7.20 19.39 28.49
N PHE A 21 -6.29 19.09 29.42
CA PHE A 21 -5.66 20.09 30.27
C PHE A 21 -4.87 21.13 29.46
N LEU A 22 -4.16 20.71 28.42
CA LEU A 22 -3.41 21.61 27.53
C LEU A 22 -4.35 22.53 26.72
N VAL A 23 -5.36 21.96 26.06
CA VAL A 23 -6.35 22.72 25.28
C VAL A 23 -7.10 23.70 26.18
N LYS A 24 -7.49 23.26 27.38
CA LYS A 24 -8.12 24.11 28.40
C LYS A 24 -7.23 25.32 28.73
N LYS A 25 -5.95 25.10 29.06
CA LYS A 25 -5.01 26.20 29.38
C LYS A 25 -4.79 27.17 28.22
N ILE A 26 -4.74 26.67 26.99
CA ILE A 26 -4.64 27.53 25.79
C ILE A 26 -5.90 28.39 25.69
N LEU A 27 -7.09 27.80 25.78
CA LEU A 27 -8.34 28.54 25.67
C LEU A 27 -8.47 29.59 26.80
N GLU A 28 -8.16 29.24 28.05
CA GLU A 28 -8.13 30.20 29.16
C GLU A 28 -7.16 31.36 28.86
N LYS A 29 -5.93 31.07 28.43
CA LYS A 29 -4.94 32.11 28.10
C LYS A 29 -5.39 33.08 27.01
N TYR A 30 -6.07 32.59 25.97
CA TYR A 30 -6.46 33.40 24.81
C TYR A 30 -7.85 34.04 24.92
N PHE A 31 -8.72 33.54 25.81
CA PHE A 31 -10.11 34.02 25.92
C PHE A 31 -10.49 34.59 27.31
N ASP A 32 -9.63 34.55 28.34
CA ASP A 32 -9.92 35.16 29.66
C ASP A 32 -9.96 36.69 29.64
N GLY A 33 -9.41 37.35 28.61
CA GLY A 33 -9.23 38.80 28.59
C GLY A 33 -10.44 39.62 28.13
N GLY A 34 -11.44 38.99 27.50
CA GLY A 34 -12.41 39.72 26.68
C GLY A 34 -11.76 40.36 25.45
N PHE A 35 -12.57 40.64 24.42
CA PHE A 35 -12.09 41.40 23.26
C PHE A 35 -12.55 42.84 23.40
N SER A 36 -11.59 43.74 23.53
CA SER A 36 -11.83 45.18 23.44
C SER A 36 -11.62 45.60 22.00
N TYR A 37 -12.64 46.17 21.37
CA TYR A 37 -12.46 46.85 20.09
C TYR A 37 -12.94 48.29 20.22
N THR A 38 -12.15 49.20 19.64
CA THR A 38 -12.45 50.62 19.58
C THR A 38 -13.31 50.88 18.36
N ASN A 39 -14.46 51.52 18.54
CA ASN A 39 -15.24 51.99 17.41
C ASN A 39 -14.53 53.20 16.77
N LEU A 40 -14.13 53.06 15.51
CA LEU A 40 -13.30 54.06 14.80
C LEU A 40 -14.03 55.39 14.55
N GLY A 41 -15.36 55.43 14.71
CA GLY A 41 -16.17 56.64 14.46
C GLY A 41 -16.28 57.59 15.65
N ASP A 42 -16.35 57.09 16.89
CA ASP A 42 -16.62 57.88 18.10
C ASP A 42 -15.62 57.64 19.25
N GLY A 43 -14.64 56.75 19.05
CA GLY A 43 -13.60 56.44 20.03
C GLY A 43 -14.09 55.61 21.23
N THR A 44 -15.33 55.14 21.21
CA THR A 44 -15.87 54.32 22.32
C THR A 44 -15.24 52.93 22.32
N VAL A 45 -14.87 52.44 23.51
CA VAL A 45 -14.30 51.10 23.72
C VAL A 45 -15.41 50.15 24.15
N PHE A 46 -15.71 49.15 23.32
CA PHE A 46 -16.63 48.08 23.68
C PHE A 46 -15.83 46.86 24.18
N CYS A 47 -16.04 46.48 25.44
CA CYS A 47 -15.51 45.24 25.99
C CYS A 47 -16.54 44.13 25.80
N LEU A 48 -16.39 43.31 24.76
CA LEU A 48 -17.14 42.07 24.67
C LEU A 48 -16.56 41.08 25.66
N ARG A 49 -17.27 40.87 26.77
CA ARG A 49 -16.94 39.81 27.73
C ARG A 49 -17.07 38.48 26.99
N ALA A 50 -15.96 37.79 26.81
CA ALA A 50 -15.96 36.49 26.15
C ALA A 50 -16.95 35.56 26.88
N PRO A 51 -17.75 34.75 26.15
CA PRO A 51 -18.60 33.75 26.80
C PRO A 51 -17.71 32.83 27.64
N LYS A 52 -18.13 32.56 28.89
CA LYS A 52 -17.39 31.65 29.78
C LYS A 52 -17.13 30.34 29.04
N ILE A 53 -15.87 29.91 29.00
CA ILE A 53 -15.49 28.65 28.37
C ILE A 53 -16.24 27.52 29.08
N ASP A 54 -17.06 26.80 28.34
CA ASP A 54 -17.72 25.59 28.83
C ASP A 54 -16.69 24.45 28.82
N HIS A 55 -16.05 24.24 29.97
CA HIS A 55 -15.02 23.21 30.12
C HIS A 55 -15.53 21.79 29.83
N PHE A 56 -16.83 21.55 29.96
CA PHE A 56 -17.44 20.26 29.62
C PHE A 56 -17.49 20.05 28.11
N LYS A 57 -17.82 21.09 27.34
CA LYS A 57 -17.74 21.03 25.86
C LYS A 57 -16.31 20.86 25.37
N VAL A 58 -15.35 21.55 25.99
CA VAL A 58 -13.92 21.38 25.67
C VAL A 58 -13.48 19.94 25.96
N LEU A 59 -13.86 19.38 27.12
CA LEU A 59 -13.59 17.99 27.46
C LEU A 59 -14.21 17.03 26.45
N LEU A 60 -15.48 17.22 26.09
CA LEU A 60 -16.19 16.39 25.11
C LEU A 60 -15.47 16.40 23.76
N VAL A 61 -15.11 17.58 23.25
CA VAL A 61 -14.39 17.73 21.98
C VAL A 61 -13.01 17.09 22.06
N THR A 62 -12.28 17.24 23.17
CA THR A 62 -10.98 16.57 23.34
C THR A 62 -11.12 15.05 23.42
N VAL A 63 -12.12 14.53 24.13
CA VAL A 63 -12.41 13.09 24.18
C VAL A 63 -12.78 12.57 22.78
N ILE A 64 -13.54 13.33 22.00
CA ILE A 64 -13.88 12.94 20.62
C ILE A 64 -12.62 12.95 19.74
N ILE A 65 -11.84 14.03 19.74
CA ILE A 65 -10.67 14.15 18.86
C ILE A 65 -9.56 13.16 19.25
N VAL A 66 -9.20 13.10 20.54
CA VAL A 66 -8.11 12.22 21.03
C VAL A 66 -8.60 10.78 21.13
N GLY A 67 -9.87 10.57 21.47
CA GLY A 67 -10.50 9.25 21.53
C GLY A 67 -10.70 8.61 20.16
N ILE A 68 -10.92 9.40 19.12
CA ILE A 68 -10.98 8.94 17.73
C ILE A 68 -9.60 9.01 17.06
N SER A 69 -8.59 9.66 17.66
CA SER A 69 -7.24 9.74 17.08
C SER A 69 -6.55 8.41 16.71
N PRO A 70 -6.78 7.26 17.39
CA PRO A 70 -6.23 5.98 16.92
C PRO A 70 -6.98 5.40 15.70
N LEU A 71 -8.16 5.93 15.37
CA LEU A 71 -8.91 5.59 14.17
C LEU A 71 -8.55 6.57 13.06
N TYR A 72 -7.73 6.12 12.11
CA TYR A 72 -7.54 6.84 10.86
C TYR A 72 -8.37 6.16 9.76
N TYR A 73 -8.80 6.94 8.77
CA TYR A 73 -9.45 6.38 7.59
C TYR A 73 -8.38 6.04 6.56
N GLU A 74 -8.26 4.77 6.21
CA GLU A 74 -7.44 4.35 5.08
C GLU A 74 -8.26 4.52 3.80
N TYR A 75 -7.71 5.29 2.86
CA TYR A 75 -8.35 5.55 1.58
C TYR A 75 -7.94 4.48 0.56
N PRO A 76 -8.89 4.02 -0.28
CA PRO A 76 -8.54 3.17 -1.41
C PRO A 76 -7.79 4.02 -2.45
N ASN A 77 -6.81 3.43 -3.14
CA ASN A 77 -6.25 4.08 -4.32
C ASN A 77 -7.19 3.80 -5.51
N TRP A 78 -8.06 4.74 -5.83
CA TRP A 78 -9.12 4.55 -6.83
C TRP A 78 -8.57 4.01 -8.16
N GLY A 79 -9.09 2.85 -8.56
CA GLY A 79 -8.71 2.14 -9.79
C GLY A 79 -7.42 1.32 -9.70
N LEU A 80 -6.65 1.44 -8.62
CA LEU A 80 -5.32 0.84 -8.48
C LEU A 80 -5.18 -0.14 -7.31
N SER A 81 -5.86 0.12 -6.19
CA SER A 81 -5.90 -0.78 -5.04
C SER A 81 -7.19 -0.65 -4.24
N HIS A 82 -7.46 -1.65 -3.40
CA HIS A 82 -8.53 -1.61 -2.41
C HIS A 82 -7.98 -1.84 -1.02
N VAL A 83 -8.54 -1.13 -0.04
CA VAL A 83 -8.29 -1.41 1.37
C VAL A 83 -8.90 -2.76 1.70
N ALA A 84 -8.17 -3.61 2.42
CA ALA A 84 -8.61 -4.91 2.84
C ALA A 84 -8.21 -5.18 4.30
N SER A 85 -8.93 -6.08 4.95
CA SER A 85 -8.62 -6.56 6.30
C SER A 85 -8.71 -8.09 6.36
N GLN A 86 -7.84 -8.71 7.15
CA GLN A 86 -7.91 -10.13 7.43
C GLN A 86 -8.70 -10.38 8.71
N LYS A 87 -9.70 -11.26 8.65
CA LYS A 87 -10.41 -11.79 9.82
C LYS A 87 -9.57 -12.86 10.53
N GLU A 88 -9.93 -13.23 11.76
CA GLU A 88 -9.21 -14.24 12.55
C GLU A 88 -9.18 -15.63 11.88
N ASP A 89 -10.17 -15.96 11.05
CA ASP A 89 -10.23 -17.18 10.23
C ASP A 89 -9.30 -17.14 8.98
N GLY A 90 -8.63 -16.00 8.76
CA GLY A 90 -7.78 -15.73 7.62
C GLY A 90 -8.51 -15.24 6.38
N THR A 91 -9.84 -15.05 6.45
CA THR A 91 -10.65 -14.52 5.35
C THR A 91 -10.31 -13.05 5.08
N ILE A 92 -10.09 -12.72 3.81
CA ILE A 92 -9.82 -11.35 3.38
C ILE A 92 -11.13 -10.65 3.03
N VAL A 93 -11.37 -9.48 3.64
CA VAL A 93 -12.53 -8.62 3.35
C VAL A 93 -12.04 -7.34 2.69
N LYS A 94 -12.63 -6.97 1.56
CA LYS A 94 -12.26 -5.77 0.78
C LYS A 94 -13.25 -4.64 1.03
N TYR A 95 -12.75 -3.42 1.05
CA TYR A 95 -13.49 -2.18 1.30
C TYR A 95 -13.20 -1.19 0.16
N PRO A 96 -14.02 -1.20 -0.91
CA PRO A 96 -13.77 -0.41 -2.12
C PRO A 96 -13.78 1.11 -1.90
N LEU A 97 -14.48 1.57 -0.85
CA LEU A 97 -14.56 2.98 -0.49
C LEU A 97 -13.53 3.40 0.58
N GLY A 98 -12.79 2.44 1.15
CA GLY A 98 -11.92 2.65 2.31
C GLY A 98 -12.53 2.14 3.62
N LYS A 99 -11.77 2.25 4.70
CA LYS A 99 -12.17 1.74 6.02
C LYS A 99 -11.47 2.50 7.16
N PHE A 100 -12.16 2.65 8.29
CA PHE A 100 -11.54 3.08 9.54
C PHE A 100 -10.67 1.98 10.14
N CYS A 101 -9.40 2.31 10.38
CA CYS A 101 -8.35 1.40 10.77
C CYS A 101 -7.76 1.85 12.11
N TRP A 102 -7.66 0.91 13.05
CA TRP A 102 -7.12 1.16 14.39
C TRP A 102 -5.59 1.09 14.44
N SER A 103 -4.98 0.37 13.49
CA SER A 103 -3.53 0.36 13.23
C SER A 103 -3.27 -0.21 11.84
N GLN A 104 -2.08 0.03 11.28
CA GLN A 104 -1.63 -0.51 9.99
C GLN A 104 -1.66 -2.06 9.90
N LYS A 105 -1.82 -2.77 11.02
CA LYS A 105 -1.91 -4.24 11.04
C LYS A 105 -3.30 -4.78 10.68
N ASN A 106 -4.34 -3.96 10.84
CA ASN A 106 -5.72 -4.39 10.63
C ASN A 106 -6.24 -4.06 9.23
N CYS A 107 -5.52 -3.22 8.51
CA CYS A 107 -5.86 -2.78 7.17
C CYS A 107 -4.60 -2.74 6.30
N PHE A 108 -4.70 -3.27 5.09
CA PHE A 108 -3.64 -3.23 4.09
C PHE A 108 -4.26 -3.02 2.72
N ASN A 109 -3.47 -2.56 1.76
CA ASN A 109 -3.95 -2.35 0.39
C ASN A 109 -3.61 -3.55 -0.49
N ILE A 110 -4.60 -4.04 -1.23
CA ILE A 110 -4.42 -5.09 -2.25
C ILE A 110 -4.51 -4.42 -3.63
N PRO A 111 -3.55 -4.63 -4.53
CA PRO A 111 -3.65 -4.15 -5.91
C PRO A 111 -4.94 -4.63 -6.59
N SER A 112 -5.68 -3.72 -7.21
CA SER A 112 -6.89 -4.03 -7.98
C SER A 112 -6.60 -4.31 -9.45
N THR A 113 -5.39 -3.98 -9.92
CA THR A 113 -4.96 -4.14 -11.31
C THR A 113 -3.94 -5.26 -11.46
N GLU A 114 -3.93 -5.87 -12.65
CA GLU A 114 -2.85 -6.77 -13.06
C GLU A 114 -1.54 -5.96 -13.09
N LEU A 115 -0.51 -6.44 -12.38
CA LEU A 115 0.80 -5.80 -12.39
C LEU A 115 1.60 -6.33 -13.58
N ILE A 116 2.38 -5.47 -14.23
CA ILE A 116 3.21 -5.88 -15.38
C ILE A 116 4.67 -5.99 -14.93
N GLY A 117 5.25 -7.17 -15.09
CA GLY A 117 6.68 -7.43 -14.97
C GLY A 117 7.35 -7.45 -16.34
N PHE A 118 8.62 -7.04 -16.41
CA PHE A 118 9.43 -7.09 -17.62
C PHE A 118 10.71 -7.88 -17.36
N SER A 119 11.14 -8.64 -18.35
CA SER A 119 12.38 -9.40 -18.32
C SER A 119 13.06 -9.38 -19.69
N SER A 120 14.38 -9.55 -19.68
CA SER A 120 15.23 -9.59 -20.85
C SER A 120 16.32 -10.62 -20.65
N VAL A 121 16.72 -11.30 -21.71
CA VAL A 121 17.79 -12.30 -21.70
C VAL A 121 18.56 -12.28 -23.01
N SER A 122 19.87 -12.37 -22.89
CA SER A 122 20.76 -12.69 -24.00
C SER A 122 21.08 -14.19 -23.93
N PRO A 123 20.49 -15.03 -24.79
CA PRO A 123 20.67 -16.48 -24.71
C PRO A 123 22.13 -16.88 -24.92
N VAL A 124 22.64 -17.82 -24.12
CA VAL A 124 24.00 -18.35 -24.29
C VAL A 124 23.98 -19.36 -25.44
N THR A 125 24.54 -18.97 -26.58
CA THR A 125 24.53 -19.78 -27.81
C THR A 125 25.74 -19.45 -28.69
N SER A 126 26.20 -20.45 -29.45
CA SER A 126 27.26 -20.30 -30.45
C SER A 126 26.77 -19.70 -31.76
N ASN A 127 25.45 -19.59 -31.97
CA ASN A 127 24.88 -19.03 -33.18
C ASN A 127 24.79 -17.49 -33.08
N PRO A 128 25.57 -16.72 -33.86
CA PRO A 128 25.60 -15.26 -33.77
C PRO A 128 24.30 -14.59 -34.25
N LYS A 129 23.39 -15.35 -34.88
CA LYS A 129 22.09 -14.84 -35.35
C LYS A 129 21.04 -14.77 -34.25
N ILE A 130 21.27 -15.39 -33.11
CA ILE A 130 20.32 -15.39 -31.99
C ILE A 130 20.49 -14.07 -31.23
N ARG A 131 19.42 -13.27 -31.26
CA ARG A 131 19.38 -11.93 -30.68
C ARG A 131 18.81 -11.98 -29.26
N PRO A 132 19.06 -10.93 -28.45
CA PRO A 132 18.43 -10.81 -27.13
C PRO A 132 16.91 -10.81 -27.23
N LEU A 133 16.26 -11.43 -26.25
CA LEU A 133 14.81 -11.54 -26.15
C LEU A 133 14.33 -10.67 -25.00
N LYS A 134 13.27 -9.90 -25.24
CA LYS A 134 12.55 -9.13 -24.24
C LYS A 134 11.11 -9.62 -24.18
N TYR A 135 10.58 -9.78 -22.98
CA TYR A 135 9.20 -10.20 -22.78
C TYR A 135 8.62 -9.55 -21.53
N SER A 136 7.29 -9.49 -21.49
CA SER A 136 6.56 -9.00 -20.33
C SER A 136 5.64 -10.09 -19.80
N VAL A 137 5.32 -9.99 -18.51
CA VAL A 137 4.40 -10.90 -17.83
C VAL A 137 3.36 -10.07 -17.09
N LYS A 138 2.12 -10.56 -17.08
CA LYS A 138 1.07 -10.09 -16.18
C LYS A 138 1.17 -10.89 -14.90
N ILE A 139 1.26 -10.23 -13.77
CA ILE A 139 1.32 -10.82 -12.43
C ILE A 139 -0.07 -10.73 -11.82
N ILE A 140 -0.55 -11.86 -11.32
CA ILE A 140 -1.92 -12.06 -10.86
C ILE A 140 -1.86 -12.62 -9.43
N ILE A 141 -2.66 -12.04 -8.54
CA ILE A 141 -2.90 -12.60 -7.21
C ILE A 141 -3.99 -13.66 -7.36
N VAL A 142 -3.64 -14.92 -7.16
CA VAL A 142 -4.55 -16.07 -7.30
C VAL A 142 -5.04 -16.61 -5.95
N ASP A 143 -4.30 -16.34 -4.87
CA ASP A 143 -4.66 -16.69 -3.50
C ASP A 143 -4.30 -15.52 -2.57
N GLU A 144 -5.29 -14.67 -2.29
CA GLU A 144 -5.13 -13.49 -1.44
C GLU A 144 -4.73 -13.84 -0.01
N LYS A 145 -5.15 -15.00 0.49
CA LYS A 145 -4.80 -15.44 1.84
C LYS A 145 -3.30 -15.71 1.91
N LYS A 146 -2.77 -16.52 0.99
CA LYS A 146 -1.32 -16.78 0.91
C LYS A 146 -0.52 -15.51 0.63
N PHE A 147 -1.02 -14.67 -0.27
CA PHE A 147 -0.40 -13.40 -0.60
C PHE A 147 -0.16 -12.54 0.65
N VAL A 148 -1.18 -12.39 1.49
CA VAL A 148 -1.09 -11.59 2.72
C VAL A 148 -0.29 -12.32 3.81
N THR A 149 -0.32 -13.65 3.88
CA THR A 149 0.39 -14.38 4.94
C THR A 149 1.88 -14.54 4.69
N GLU A 150 2.27 -14.80 3.44
CA GLU A 150 3.64 -15.17 3.04
C GLU A 150 4.50 -13.99 2.59
N ILE A 151 3.91 -12.84 2.29
CA ILE A 151 4.65 -11.61 1.94
C ILE A 151 4.56 -10.64 3.14
N PRO A 152 5.61 -10.54 3.99
CA PRO A 152 5.60 -9.78 5.23
C PRO A 152 5.25 -8.30 5.05
N GLU A 153 5.70 -7.69 3.95
CA GLU A 153 5.46 -6.29 3.60
C GLU A 153 3.97 -5.98 3.44
N THR A 154 3.14 -7.00 3.21
CA THR A 154 1.67 -6.90 3.12
C THR A 154 1.03 -6.67 4.48
N LYS A 155 1.61 -7.26 5.53
CA LYS A 155 1.13 -7.11 6.91
C LYS A 155 1.55 -5.80 7.55
N GLU A 156 2.61 -5.19 7.04
CA GLU A 156 3.14 -3.93 7.58
C GLU A 156 2.44 -2.68 7.04
N GLY A 157 1.39 -2.84 6.21
CA GLY A 157 0.66 -1.70 5.64
C GLY A 157 1.52 -0.85 4.70
N LYS A 158 2.69 -1.33 4.28
CA LYS A 158 3.61 -0.66 3.35
C LYS A 158 3.14 -0.73 1.89
N PHE A 159 1.92 -1.18 1.66
CA PHE A 159 1.27 -1.17 0.36
C PHE A 159 0.80 0.23 0.01
N ILE A 160 1.76 1.10 -0.28
CA ILE A 160 1.48 2.39 -0.86
C ILE A 160 2.01 2.36 -2.28
N GLN A 161 1.08 2.31 -3.22
CA GLN A 161 1.34 2.50 -4.63
C GLN A 161 1.37 4.01 -4.89
N TYR A 162 2.37 4.70 -4.34
CA TYR A 162 2.62 6.09 -4.73
C TYR A 162 3.17 6.06 -6.16
N PHE A 163 2.40 6.60 -7.09
CA PHE A 163 2.96 7.22 -8.28
C PHE A 163 3.13 8.70 -7.94
N GLU A 164 4.19 9.04 -7.19
CA GLU A 164 4.59 10.45 -7.15
C GLU A 164 5.19 10.80 -8.51
N ASN A 165 4.59 11.77 -9.19
CA ASN A 165 5.20 12.50 -10.31
C ASN A 165 5.75 11.63 -11.46
N GLY A 166 4.99 10.63 -11.90
CA GLY A 166 5.25 9.95 -13.18
C GLY A 166 6.51 9.09 -13.25
N ASN A 167 7.25 8.90 -12.15
CA ASN A 167 8.42 8.03 -12.12
C ASN A 167 8.45 7.19 -10.83
N PHE A 168 8.41 5.87 -11.05
CA PHE A 168 8.50 4.76 -10.10
C PHE A 168 7.20 4.29 -9.41
N PRO A 169 6.95 2.96 -9.39
CA PRO A 169 5.88 2.39 -8.59
C PRO A 169 6.24 2.44 -7.10
N GLY A 170 5.29 2.85 -6.26
CA GLY A 170 5.45 2.76 -4.81
C GLY A 170 5.83 1.36 -4.30
N ALA A 171 6.28 1.29 -3.06
CA ALA A 171 7.05 0.17 -2.47
C ALA A 171 6.38 -1.22 -2.53
N SER A 172 5.07 -1.31 -2.79
CA SER A 172 4.35 -2.58 -2.91
C SER A 172 4.37 -3.19 -4.30
N VAL A 173 4.16 -2.36 -5.32
CA VAL A 173 4.34 -2.82 -6.70
C VAL A 173 5.78 -3.25 -6.89
N SER A 174 6.74 -2.55 -6.27
CA SER A 174 8.13 -2.98 -6.31
C SER A 174 8.33 -4.34 -5.66
N VAL A 175 7.78 -4.67 -4.48
CA VAL A 175 7.93 -6.01 -3.87
C VAL A 175 7.36 -7.13 -4.74
N VAL A 176 6.10 -7.00 -5.19
CA VAL A 176 5.45 -8.05 -6.02
C VAL A 176 6.14 -8.18 -7.38
N THR A 177 6.48 -7.07 -8.02
CA THR A 177 7.21 -7.10 -9.30
C THR A 177 8.65 -7.57 -9.11
N ASN A 178 9.32 -7.29 -7.99
CA ASN A 178 10.67 -7.75 -7.69
C ASN A 178 10.72 -9.25 -7.45
N LEU A 179 9.74 -9.81 -6.72
CA LEU A 179 9.64 -11.27 -6.53
C LEU A 179 9.42 -11.98 -7.87
N ALA A 180 8.52 -11.46 -8.71
CA ALA A 180 8.33 -11.98 -10.06
C ALA A 180 9.60 -11.82 -10.92
N LYS A 181 10.24 -10.65 -10.91
CA LYS A 181 11.50 -10.39 -11.63
C LYS A 181 12.62 -11.32 -11.18
N TYR A 182 12.75 -11.57 -9.88
CA TYR A 182 13.74 -12.50 -9.34
C TYR A 182 13.59 -13.90 -9.96
N HIS A 183 12.38 -14.47 -9.93
CA HIS A 183 12.16 -15.78 -10.53
C HIS A 183 12.26 -15.78 -12.06
N LEU A 184 11.97 -14.66 -12.72
CA LEU A 184 12.21 -14.52 -14.16
C LEU A 184 13.70 -14.48 -14.50
N LEU A 185 14.54 -13.88 -13.64
CA LEU A 185 15.99 -13.91 -13.78
C LEU A 185 16.53 -15.34 -13.59
N GLU A 186 16.10 -16.03 -12.53
CA GLU A 186 16.47 -17.43 -12.32
C GLU A 186 16.02 -18.34 -13.48
N PHE A 187 14.81 -18.08 -14.01
CA PHE A 187 14.32 -18.77 -15.20
C PHE A 187 15.24 -18.56 -16.40
N ASN A 188 15.62 -17.30 -16.67
CA ASN A 188 16.48 -16.92 -17.79
C ASN A 188 17.85 -17.61 -17.68
N GLU A 189 18.44 -17.64 -16.48
CA GLU A 189 19.70 -18.32 -16.23
C GLU A 189 19.58 -19.83 -16.43
N ALA A 190 18.56 -20.47 -15.83
CA ALA A 190 18.37 -21.91 -15.88
C ALA A 190 17.99 -22.43 -17.27
N ASN A 191 17.29 -21.63 -18.08
CA ASN A 191 16.77 -22.05 -19.39
C ASN A 191 17.44 -21.35 -20.57
N SER A 192 18.52 -20.58 -20.36
CA SER A 192 19.17 -19.77 -21.40
C SER A 192 19.41 -20.51 -22.73
N LYS A 193 19.87 -21.77 -22.67
CA LYS A 193 20.07 -22.61 -23.86
C LYS A 193 18.75 -22.94 -24.60
N LYS A 194 17.70 -23.34 -23.87
CA LYS A 194 16.38 -23.60 -24.46
C LYS A 194 15.76 -22.32 -25.01
N ILE A 195 16.00 -21.20 -24.33
CA ILE A 195 15.51 -19.89 -24.76
C ILE A 195 16.09 -19.51 -26.14
N SER A 196 17.31 -19.98 -26.46
CA SER A 196 17.94 -19.74 -27.76
C SER A 196 17.17 -20.36 -28.94
N GLU A 197 16.27 -21.31 -28.70
CA GLU A 197 15.42 -21.93 -29.73
C GLU A 197 14.26 -21.01 -30.16
N PHE A 198 13.98 -19.93 -29.43
CA PHE A 198 12.94 -18.94 -29.75
C PHE A 198 13.56 -17.74 -30.48
N TYR A 199 13.62 -17.82 -31.80
CA TYR A 199 14.29 -16.82 -32.64
C TYR A 199 13.34 -16.14 -33.64
N ASN A 200 12.06 -16.51 -33.66
CA ASN A 200 11.05 -15.91 -34.51
C ASN A 200 9.82 -15.50 -33.70
N TYR A 201 9.71 -14.21 -33.39
CA TYR A 201 8.58 -13.67 -32.62
C TYR A 201 7.28 -13.60 -33.42
N LEU A 202 7.31 -13.74 -34.75
CA LEU A 202 6.11 -13.79 -35.59
C LEU A 202 5.52 -15.22 -35.68
N ASP A 203 6.26 -16.24 -35.26
CA ASP A 203 5.78 -17.62 -35.24
C ASP A 203 4.92 -17.88 -33.98
N SER A 204 3.61 -18.03 -34.21
CA SER A 204 2.63 -18.34 -33.16
C SER A 204 2.96 -19.60 -32.34
N LYS A 205 3.59 -20.62 -32.95
CA LYS A 205 3.99 -21.84 -32.26
C LYS A 205 5.16 -21.58 -31.31
N GLN A 206 6.13 -20.76 -31.74
CA GLN A 206 7.22 -20.33 -30.87
C GLN A 206 6.70 -19.48 -29.71
N GLN A 207 5.78 -18.54 -29.97
CA GLN A 207 5.15 -17.73 -28.92
C GLN A 207 4.43 -18.61 -27.88
N SER A 208 3.59 -19.55 -28.33
CA SER A 208 2.89 -20.48 -27.43
C SER A 208 3.86 -21.35 -26.63
N ASN A 209 4.91 -21.87 -27.25
CA ASN A 209 5.88 -22.73 -26.58
C ASN A 209 6.71 -21.94 -25.55
N PHE A 210 7.10 -20.71 -25.88
CA PHE A 210 7.81 -19.82 -24.96
C PHE A 210 6.95 -19.51 -23.73
N LYS A 211 5.68 -19.12 -23.92
CA LYS A 211 4.75 -18.86 -22.82
C LYS A 211 4.62 -20.06 -21.89
N LYS A 212 4.41 -21.26 -22.45
CA LYS A 212 4.33 -22.52 -21.68
C LYS A 212 5.62 -22.79 -20.89
N LEU A 213 6.78 -22.51 -21.48
CA LEU A 213 8.07 -22.72 -20.83
C LEU A 213 8.26 -21.77 -19.64
N VAL A 214 7.99 -20.48 -19.83
CA VAL A 214 8.08 -19.45 -18.77
C VAL A 214 7.08 -19.74 -17.66
N GLU A 215 5.80 -19.87 -18.01
CA GLU A 215 4.72 -20.08 -17.04
C GLU A 215 4.88 -21.40 -16.28
N GLY A 216 5.24 -22.48 -16.98
CA GLY A 216 5.45 -23.80 -16.38
C GLY A 216 6.62 -23.83 -15.39
N TRP A 217 7.64 -22.99 -15.58
CA TRP A 217 8.77 -22.90 -14.67
C TRP A 217 8.53 -21.93 -13.51
N VAL A 218 7.93 -20.77 -13.77
CA VAL A 218 7.81 -19.67 -12.80
C VAL A 218 6.58 -19.84 -11.89
N ASN A 219 5.43 -20.27 -12.42
CA ASN A 219 4.18 -20.35 -11.64
C ASN A 219 4.27 -21.29 -10.44
N PRO A 220 4.91 -22.48 -10.51
CA PRO A 220 5.06 -23.34 -9.32
C PRO A 220 5.83 -22.68 -8.17
N ARG A 221 6.74 -21.75 -8.47
CA ARG A 221 7.52 -21.01 -7.46
C ARG A 221 6.68 -19.89 -6.85
N LEU A 222 6.01 -19.10 -7.69
CA LEU A 222 5.15 -17.99 -7.27
C LEU A 222 3.89 -18.46 -6.52
N ALA A 223 3.39 -19.66 -6.80
CA ALA A 223 2.22 -20.23 -6.13
C ALA A 223 2.39 -20.34 -4.61
N LYS A 224 3.63 -20.43 -4.10
CA LYS A 224 3.93 -20.42 -2.67
C LYS A 224 3.49 -19.11 -2.01
N SER A 225 3.60 -18.00 -2.73
CA SER A 225 3.21 -16.65 -2.27
C SER A 225 1.82 -16.24 -2.75
N GLY A 226 1.01 -17.17 -3.25
CA GLY A 226 -0.34 -16.87 -3.77
C GLY A 226 -0.36 -16.07 -5.08
N LEU A 227 0.75 -16.09 -5.81
CA LEU A 227 0.93 -15.37 -7.07
C LEU A 227 0.98 -16.33 -8.27
N SER A 228 0.64 -15.81 -9.43
CA SER A 228 0.83 -16.46 -10.73
C SER A 228 1.23 -15.40 -11.75
N ILE A 229 1.84 -15.83 -12.85
CA ILE A 229 2.07 -15.00 -14.03
C ILE A 229 1.37 -15.56 -15.26
N LYS A 230 1.05 -14.66 -16.19
CA LYS A 230 0.75 -14.95 -17.60
C LYS A 230 1.76 -14.26 -18.47
N CYS A 231 2.42 -14.99 -19.35
CA CYS A 231 3.44 -14.45 -20.24
C CYS A 231 2.78 -13.82 -21.47
N ASN A 232 3.16 -12.58 -21.77
CA ASN A 232 2.83 -11.95 -23.04
C ASN A 232 3.78 -12.47 -24.14
N ASP A 233 3.56 -12.02 -25.37
CA ASP A 233 4.46 -12.37 -26.47
C ASP A 233 5.87 -11.83 -26.21
N PHE A 234 6.87 -12.62 -26.59
CA PHE A 234 8.26 -12.17 -26.60
C PHE A 234 8.52 -11.33 -27.85
N MET A 235 9.51 -10.46 -27.75
CA MET A 235 10.04 -9.68 -28.85
C MET A 235 11.55 -9.88 -28.93
N ILE A 236 12.08 -9.68 -30.12
CA ILE A 236 13.52 -9.67 -30.36
C ILE A 236 14.01 -8.23 -30.28
N VAL A 237 15.10 -8.00 -29.55
CA VAL A 237 15.74 -6.68 -29.49
C VAL A 237 16.53 -6.47 -30.78
N GLU A 238 16.16 -5.45 -31.55
CA GLU A 238 16.98 -4.96 -32.66
C GLU A 238 18.12 -4.13 -32.07
N LEU A 239 19.35 -4.48 -32.45
CA LEU A 239 20.58 -3.77 -32.07
C LEU A 239 20.83 -2.61 -33.04
#